data_AF-A0A1G8IL04-F1
#
_entry.id   AF-A0A1G8IL04-F1
#
_cell.length_a   1.000
_cell.length_b   1.000
_cell.length_c   1.000
_cell.angle_alpha   90.00
_cell.angle_beta   90.00
_cell.angle_gamma   90.00
#
_symmetry.space_group_name_H-M   'P 1'
#
loop_
_entity.id
_entity.type
_entity.pdbx_description
1 polymer ?
#
loop_
_entity_poly.entity_id
_entity_poly.type
_entity_poly.pdbx_seq_one_letter_code
_entity_poly.pdbx_strand_id
1 'polypeptide(L)'
;MDATPPILPTSSLIDPATGHLWTLSTAEQIGDEARVLTFEGSGHGVYGRSACTIGTIDRYLISQSLPAKGVRCPEVRPPSTPRRGGTG
;
A
#
# COMPACT_ATOMS: atom_id res chain seq x y z
N MET A 1 -17.73 -25.77 -3.41
CA MET A 1 -17.35 -24.51 -2.75
C MET A 1 -16.67 -23.69 -3.81
N ASP A 2 -17.24 -22.56 -4.17
CA ASP A 2 -16.65 -21.67 -5.17
C ASP A 2 -15.32 -21.13 -4.65
N ALA A 3 -14.35 -20.92 -5.55
CA ALA A 3 -13.01 -20.47 -5.21
C ALA A 3 -13.05 -19.13 -4.45
N THR A 4 -12.15 -18.93 -3.50
CA THR A 4 -11.98 -17.65 -2.79
C THR A 4 -11.67 -16.55 -3.81
N PRO A 5 -12.44 -15.45 -3.85
CA PRO A 5 -12.15 -14.34 -4.74
C PRO A 5 -10.76 -13.73 -4.46
N PRO A 6 -10.11 -13.11 -5.46
CA PRO A 6 -8.85 -12.41 -5.26
C PRO A 6 -8.88 -11.44 -4.07
N ILE A 7 -7.87 -11.51 -3.19
CA ILE A 7 -7.75 -10.64 -2.01
C ILE A 7 -6.51 -9.76 -2.14
N LEU A 8 -6.67 -8.46 -1.90
CA LEU A 8 -5.58 -7.49 -1.90
C LEU A 8 -5.36 -6.91 -0.49
N PRO A 9 -4.60 -7.57 0.40
CA PRO A 9 -4.18 -6.95 1.64
C PRO A 9 -3.28 -5.74 1.36
N THR A 10 -3.50 -4.64 2.08
CA THR A 10 -2.71 -3.42 1.92
C THR A 10 -2.13 -3.00 3.26
N SER A 11 -0.91 -2.46 3.26
CA SER A 11 -0.29 -1.88 4.47
C SER A 11 0.70 -0.78 4.14
N SER A 12 0.85 0.17 5.05
CA SER A 12 1.99 1.09 5.05
C SER A 12 3.19 0.38 5.67
N LEU A 13 4.39 0.69 5.17
CA LEU A 13 5.64 0.13 5.68
C LEU A 13 5.86 0.51 7.14
N ILE A 14 5.46 1.74 7.51
CA ILE A 14 5.57 2.29 8.87
C ILE A 14 4.17 2.67 9.37
N ASP A 15 3.33 1.66 9.62
CA ASP A 15 2.00 1.83 10.22
C ASP A 15 2.07 1.65 11.75
N PRO A 16 1.69 2.67 12.56
CA PRO A 16 1.74 2.58 14.02
C PRO A 16 0.62 1.74 14.65
N ALA A 17 -0.45 1.44 13.91
CA ALA A 17 -1.62 0.72 14.41
C ALA A 17 -1.67 -0.72 13.88
N THR A 18 -1.31 -0.93 12.61
CA THR A 18 -1.37 -2.23 11.93
C THR A 18 -0.07 -2.49 11.18
N GLY A 19 0.94 -3.00 11.89
CA GLY A 19 2.29 -3.18 11.36
C GLY A 19 2.35 -4.08 10.11
N HIS A 20 3.22 -3.73 9.16
CA HIS A 20 3.36 -4.39 7.85
C HIS A 20 3.50 -5.93 7.93
N LEU A 21 4.25 -6.45 8.92
CA LEU A 21 4.44 -7.89 9.11
C LEU A 21 3.14 -8.64 9.37
N TRP A 22 2.16 -8.01 10.01
CA TRP A 22 0.85 -8.63 10.26
C TRP A 22 0.11 -8.84 8.94
N THR A 23 0.15 -7.86 8.03
CA THR A 23 -0.42 -7.98 6.69
C THR A 23 0.25 -9.07 5.87
N LEU A 24 1.58 -9.23 5.97
CA LEU A 24 2.30 -10.33 5.32
C LEU A 24 1.83 -11.70 5.87
N SER A 25 1.79 -11.84 7.20
CA SER A 25 1.31 -13.07 7.84
C SER A 25 -0.16 -13.39 7.51
N THR A 26 -1.02 -12.38 7.39
CA THR A 26 -2.41 -12.58 6.93
C THR A 26 -2.46 -13.05 5.47
N ALA A 27 -1.63 -12.49 4.59
CA ALA A 27 -1.57 -12.93 3.19
C ALA A 27 -1.07 -14.38 3.08
N GLU A 28 -0.10 -14.78 3.89
CA GLU A 28 0.36 -16.17 3.98
C GLU A 28 -0.74 -17.13 4.43
N GLN A 29 -1.57 -16.72 5.40
CA GLN A 29 -2.72 -17.52 5.85
C GLN A 29 -3.83 -17.65 4.79
N ILE A 30 -4.01 -16.64 3.95
CA ILE A 30 -4.96 -16.68 2.82
C ILE A 30 -4.44 -17.60 1.70
N GLY A 31 -3.13 -17.60 1.46
CA GLY A 31 -2.50 -18.42 0.42
C GLY A 31 -2.51 -17.75 -0.96
N ASP A 32 -2.70 -18.56 -2.00
CA ASP A 32 -2.42 -18.16 -3.39
C ASP A 32 -3.31 -17.01 -3.92
N GLU A 33 -4.44 -16.77 -3.27
CA GLU A 33 -5.40 -15.72 -3.66
C GLU A 33 -5.05 -14.34 -3.12
N ALA A 34 -4.04 -14.22 -2.24
CA ALA A 34 -3.59 -12.96 -1.72
C ALA A 34 -2.43 -12.36 -2.54
N ARG A 35 -2.50 -11.05 -2.83
CA ARG A 35 -1.34 -10.25 -3.23
C ARG A 35 -1.24 -9.01 -2.35
N VAL A 36 -0.08 -8.78 -1.74
CA VAL A 36 0.12 -7.62 -0.86
C VAL A 36 0.54 -6.41 -1.67
N LEU A 37 -0.13 -5.28 -1.44
CA LEU A 37 0.34 -3.95 -1.84
C LEU A 37 0.98 -3.26 -0.63
N THR A 38 2.27 -2.91 -0.75
CA THR A 38 2.99 -2.15 0.27
C THR A 38 3.11 -0.68 -0.13
N PHE A 39 2.61 0.23 0.71
CA PHE A 39 2.94 1.65 0.61
C PHE A 39 4.20 1.94 1.41
N GLU A 40 5.21 2.57 0.80
CA GLU A 40 6.54 2.72 1.42
C GLU A 40 6.63 3.90 2.40
N GLY A 41 5.53 4.62 2.63
CA GLY A 41 5.47 5.71 3.59
C GLY A 41 5.04 5.30 4.99
N SER A 42 4.78 6.32 5.80
CA SER A 42 4.32 6.19 7.18
C SER A 42 2.85 6.55 7.35
N GLY A 43 2.26 6.04 8.44
CA GLY A 43 0.90 6.34 8.86
C GLY A 43 -0.09 5.20 8.56
N HIS A 44 -1.26 5.29 9.17
CA HIS A 44 -2.27 4.23 9.12
C HIS A 44 -3.15 4.32 7.86
N GLY A 45 -3.29 3.21 7.12
CA GLY A 45 -4.09 3.11 5.90
C GLY A 45 -3.36 3.52 4.61
N VAL A 46 -3.76 2.93 3.47
CA VAL A 46 -3.02 2.96 2.19
C VAL A 46 -3.75 3.68 1.05
N TYR A 47 -5.07 3.55 0.97
CA TYR A 47 -5.84 4.17 -0.11
C TYR A 47 -5.73 5.69 -0.07
N GLY A 48 -5.57 6.33 -1.22
CA GLY A 48 -5.42 7.80 -1.32
C GLY A 48 -4.04 8.36 -0.99
N ARG A 49 -3.07 7.53 -0.57
CA ARG A 49 -1.71 7.98 -0.19
C ARG A 49 -0.86 8.47 -1.37
N SER A 50 -1.06 7.94 -2.57
CA SER A 50 -0.40 8.41 -3.79
C SER A 50 -1.20 8.00 -5.03
N ALA A 51 -0.86 8.56 -6.19
CA ALA A 51 -1.45 8.12 -7.46
C ALA A 51 -1.23 6.61 -7.71
N CYS A 52 -0.11 6.06 -7.24
CA CYS A 52 0.18 4.63 -7.31
C CYS A 52 -0.79 3.80 -6.45
N THR A 53 -1.04 4.21 -5.19
CA THR A 53 -1.92 3.44 -4.31
C THR A 53 -3.37 3.52 -4.77
N ILE A 54 -3.82 4.70 -5.24
CA ILE A 54 -5.14 4.89 -5.84
C ILE A 54 -5.29 3.98 -7.06
N GLY A 55 -4.42 4.10 -8.06
CA GLY A 55 -4.56 3.34 -9.31
C GLY A 55 -4.47 1.83 -9.13
N THR A 56 -3.65 1.35 -8.20
CA THR A 56 -3.53 -0.09 -7.91
C THR A 56 -4.79 -0.63 -7.24
N ILE A 57 -5.31 0.09 -6.23
CA ILE A 57 -6.50 -0.33 -5.48
C ILE A 57 -7.75 -0.20 -6.35
N ASP A 58 -7.89 0.87 -7.14
CA ASP A 58 -9.00 1.04 -8.08
C ASP A 58 -9.06 -0.10 -9.09
N ARG A 59 -7.92 -0.47 -9.67
CA ARG A 59 -7.85 -1.61 -10.60
C ARG A 59 -8.33 -2.90 -9.94
N TYR A 60 -7.92 -3.15 -8.70
CA TYR A 60 -8.39 -4.31 -7.95
C TYR A 60 -9.90 -4.26 -7.71
N LEU A 61 -10.44 -3.12 -7.24
CA LEU A 61 -11.86 -3.00 -6.92
C LEU A 61 -12.76 -3.08 -8.16
N ILE A 62 -12.34 -2.48 -9.28
CA ILE A 62 -13.13 -2.40 -10.51
C ILE A 62 -13.06 -3.70 -11.31
N SER A 63 -11.86 -4.29 -11.43
CA SER A 63 -11.61 -5.42 -12.34
C SER A 63 -11.29 -6.73 -11.65
N GLN A 64 -11.22 -6.75 -10.30
CA GLN A 64 -10.80 -7.91 -9.51
C GLN A 64 -9.42 -8.46 -9.92
N SER A 65 -8.59 -7.61 -10.55
CA SER A 65 -7.26 -7.96 -11.04
C SER A 65 -6.21 -7.63 -9.98
N LEU A 66 -5.46 -8.65 -9.56
CA LEU A 66 -4.36 -8.46 -8.62
C LEU A 66 -3.11 -7.88 -9.33
N PRO A 67 -2.33 -7.05 -8.64
CA PRO A 67 -1.04 -6.59 -9.13
C PRO A 67 -0.01 -7.73 -9.14
N ALA A 68 1.16 -7.44 -9.72
CA ALA A 68 2.31 -8.33 -9.63
C ALA A 68 2.69 -8.61 -8.15
N LYS A 69 3.28 -9.79 -7.90
CA LYS A 69 3.78 -10.13 -6.56
C LYS A 69 4.82 -9.09 -6.10
N GLY A 70 4.69 -8.65 -4.85
CA GLY A 70 5.62 -7.70 -4.24
C GLY A 70 5.48 -6.28 -4.80
N VAL A 71 4.30 -5.87 -5.26
CA VAL A 71 4.09 -4.48 -5.71
C VAL A 71 4.27 -3.51 -4.54
N ARG A 72 4.97 -2.41 -4.81
CA ARG A 72 5.27 -1.36 -3.83
C ARG A 72 4.96 0.00 -4.43
N CYS A 73 4.35 0.87 -3.65
CA CYS A 73 4.07 2.24 -4.02
C CYS A 73 4.89 3.21 -3.16
N PRO A 74 5.70 4.09 -3.75
CA PRO A 74 6.53 5.02 -3.00
C PRO A 74 5.71 6.10 -2.30
N GLU A 75 6.25 6.64 -1.21
CA GLU A 75 5.76 7.88 -0.60
C GLU A 75 6.02 9.05 -1.54
N VAL A 76 4.98 9.82 -1.86
CA VAL A 76 5.12 11.07 -2.61
C VAL A 76 5.23 12.21 -1.60
N ARG A 77 6.46 12.61 -1.28
CA ARG A 77 6.70 13.82 -0.48
C ARG A 77 6.73 15.04 -1.40
N PRO A 78 5.99 16.12 -1.10
CA PRO A 78 6.15 17.36 -1.83
C PRO A 78 7.58 17.90 -1.67
N PRO A 79 8.14 18.58 -2.68
CA PRO A 79 9.47 19.16 -2.56
C PRO A 79 9.52 20.09 -1.35
N SER A 80 10.52 19.91 -0.48
CA SER A 80 10.72 20.78 0.67
C SER A 80 11.02 22.19 0.16
N THR A 81 10.17 23.16 0.50
CA THR A 81 10.45 24.57 0.25
C THR A 81 11.78 24.93 0.93
N PRO A 82 12.76 25.51 0.21
CA PRO A 82 14.01 25.93 0.84
C PRO A 82 13.67 26.91 1.96
N ARG A 83 14.15 26.62 3.19
CA ARG A 83 14.07 27.56 4.30
C ARG A 83 14.85 28.80 3.88
N ARG A 84 14.15 29.86 3.47
CA ARG A 84 14.75 31.14 3.10
C ARG A 84 15.64 31.56 4.27
N GLY A 85 16.95 31.57 4.03
CA GLY A 85 17.94 31.89 5.04
C GLY A 85 17.63 33.24 5.66
N GLY A 86 17.48 33.26 6.99
CA GLY A 86 17.45 34.50 7.75
C GLY A 86 18.82 35.14 7.65
N THR A 87 18.90 36.26 6.93
CA THR A 87 20.08 37.12 6.89
C THR A 87 20.10 37.99 8.14
N GLY A 88 21.20 37.86 8.89
CA GLY A 88 21.98 38.92 9.54
C GLY A 88 21.26 39.97 10.35
#